data_AF-A0A6L7XCC1-F1
#
_entry.id   AF-A0A6L7XCC1-F1
#
_cell.length_a   1.000
_cell.length_b   1.000
_cell.length_c   1.000
_cell.angle_alpha   90.00
_cell.angle_beta   90.00
_cell.angle_gamma   90.00
#
_symmetry.space_group_name_H-M   'P 1'
#
loop_
_entity.id
_entity.type
_entity.pdbx_description
1 polymer ?
#
loop_
_entity_poly.entity_id
_entity_poly.type
_entity_poly.pdbx_seq_one_letter_code
_entity_poly.pdbx_strand_id
1 'polypeptide(L)'
;MPPSPMPTPTTTFWRRLPTVGGCFPSTSAGPSSSWESDMELTVNSVARTVQSPPLSSLLTVLREELDITSPKAGCESGGCGACTVLVDGQPRRSCLTAVCAVDGAEVTTVEGLGTPEDLSRVQQAFIHHYA
;
A
#
# COMPACT_ATOMS: atom_id res chain seq x y z
N MET A 1 -34.21 -38.07 -9.93
CA MET A 1 -33.37 -37.53 -11.01
C MET A 1 -31.92 -37.67 -10.58
N PRO A 2 -31.09 -38.47 -11.24
CA PRO A 2 -29.66 -38.50 -10.93
C PRO A 2 -28.99 -37.20 -11.41
N PRO A 3 -27.97 -36.69 -10.70
CA PRO A 3 -27.21 -35.53 -11.18
C PRO A 3 -26.36 -35.90 -12.39
N SER A 4 -26.33 -35.01 -13.39
CA SER A 4 -25.48 -35.11 -14.58
C SER A 4 -23.98 -35.09 -14.21
N PRO A 5 -23.12 -35.88 -14.86
CA PRO A 5 -21.68 -35.83 -14.61
C PRO A 5 -21.08 -34.54 -15.19
N MET A 6 -20.21 -33.90 -14.41
CA MET A 6 -19.39 -32.77 -14.89
C MET A 6 -18.22 -33.27 -15.74
N PRO A 7 -17.82 -32.54 -16.81
CA PRO A 7 -16.65 -32.89 -17.59
C PRO A 7 -15.35 -32.63 -16.80
N THR A 8 -14.44 -33.59 -16.82
CA THR A 8 -13.09 -33.46 -16.25
C THR A 8 -12.19 -32.62 -17.17
N PRO A 9 -11.36 -31.71 -16.64
CA PRO A 9 -10.38 -31.01 -17.45
C PRO A 9 -9.24 -31.97 -17.84
N THR A 10 -9.14 -32.27 -19.13
CA THR A 10 -8.03 -33.02 -19.72
C THR A 10 -6.74 -32.20 -19.63
N THR A 11 -5.91 -32.52 -18.65
CA THR A 11 -4.56 -31.96 -18.45
C THR A 11 -3.60 -32.47 -19.52
N THR A 12 -3.70 -31.95 -20.76
CA THR A 12 -2.70 -32.21 -21.81
C THR A 12 -2.59 -31.01 -22.76
N PHE A 13 -2.02 -29.89 -22.30
CA PHE A 13 -1.58 -28.82 -23.21
C PHE A 13 -0.44 -27.94 -22.66
N TRP A 14 0.50 -28.50 -21.92
CA TRP A 14 1.76 -27.81 -21.60
C TRP A 14 2.85 -28.19 -22.59
N ARG A 15 2.53 -28.05 -23.88
CA ARG A 15 3.52 -28.19 -24.96
C ARG A 15 4.21 -26.84 -25.16
N ARG A 16 5.44 -26.76 -24.62
CA ARG A 16 6.58 -25.97 -25.11
C ARG A 16 6.22 -24.94 -26.21
N LEU A 17 6.19 -23.66 -25.84
CA LEU A 17 6.53 -22.60 -26.79
C LEU A 17 8.04 -22.31 -26.68
N PRO A 18 8.75 -22.21 -27.81
CA PRO A 18 10.17 -21.90 -27.83
C PRO A 18 10.41 -20.41 -27.52
N THR A 19 11.59 -20.17 -26.98
CA THR A 19 12.23 -18.87 -26.76
C THR A 19 12.01 -17.88 -27.91
N VAL A 20 11.19 -16.87 -27.67
CA VAL A 20 11.39 -15.54 -28.25
C VAL A 20 11.98 -14.68 -27.16
N GLY A 21 13.26 -14.33 -27.34
CA GLY A 21 13.91 -13.27 -26.60
C GLY A 21 13.18 -11.97 -26.92
N GLY A 22 12.27 -11.57 -26.04
CA GLY A 22 11.83 -10.21 -25.89
C GLY A 22 12.55 -9.64 -24.70
N CYS A 23 13.72 -9.04 -24.92
CA CYS A 23 14.21 -8.02 -24.02
C CYS A 23 13.18 -6.88 -24.10
N PHE A 24 12.17 -6.89 -23.24
CA PHE A 24 11.39 -5.69 -23.00
C PHE A 24 12.34 -4.75 -22.27
N PRO A 25 12.78 -3.64 -22.87
CA PRO A 25 13.46 -2.62 -22.09
C PRO A 25 12.44 -2.10 -21.08
N SER A 26 12.51 -2.60 -19.85
CA SER A 26 11.88 -1.96 -18.70
C SER A 26 12.70 -0.72 -18.38
N THR A 27 12.50 0.32 -19.17
CA THR A 27 12.82 1.69 -18.80
C THR A 27 11.80 2.58 -19.48
N SER A 28 10.65 2.70 -18.84
CA SER A 28 9.89 3.93 -18.94
C SER A 28 9.70 4.42 -17.51
N ALA A 29 10.70 5.13 -16.99
CA ALA A 29 10.36 6.32 -16.23
C ALA A 29 9.42 7.10 -17.16
N GLY A 30 8.11 7.02 -16.87
CA GLY A 30 7.12 7.80 -17.59
C GLY A 30 7.52 9.27 -17.53
N PRO A 31 7.11 10.10 -18.49
CA PRO A 31 7.39 11.53 -18.41
C PRO A 31 6.89 12.03 -17.05
N SER A 32 7.80 12.58 -16.24
CA SER A 32 7.46 13.32 -15.02
C SER A 32 6.35 14.27 -15.40
N SER A 33 5.18 13.93 -14.94
CA SER A 33 3.95 14.46 -15.46
C SER A 33 3.84 15.89 -14.95
N SER A 34 3.40 16.82 -15.80
CA SER A 34 3.40 18.26 -15.52
C SER A 34 2.49 18.71 -14.35
N TRP A 35 2.04 17.76 -13.52
CA TRP A 35 1.11 17.92 -12.42
C TRP A 35 1.60 17.22 -11.14
N GLU A 36 2.83 16.71 -11.10
CA GLU A 36 3.49 16.30 -9.86
C GLU A 36 3.91 17.53 -9.04
N SER A 37 3.95 17.38 -7.72
CA SER A 37 4.40 18.42 -6.80
C SER A 37 5.27 17.80 -5.72
N ASP A 38 6.31 18.53 -5.31
CA ASP A 38 7.10 18.19 -4.13
C ASP A 38 6.30 18.55 -2.87
N MET A 39 6.15 17.58 -1.97
CA MET A 39 5.53 17.73 -0.66
C MET A 39 6.45 17.13 0.40
N GLU A 40 6.41 17.69 1.60
CA GLU A 40 7.23 17.25 2.73
C GLU A 40 6.34 16.49 3.72
N LEU A 41 6.76 15.29 4.12
CA LEU A 41 6.08 14.49 5.14
C LEU A 41 7.08 14.01 6.17
N THR A 42 6.69 14.02 7.45
CA THR A 42 7.45 13.30 8.48
C THR A 42 6.79 11.96 8.73
N VAL A 43 7.35 10.86 8.22
CA VAL A 43 6.78 9.51 8.37
C VAL A 43 7.56 8.70 9.38
N ASN A 44 6.91 8.27 10.47
CA ASN A 44 7.54 7.57 11.60
C ASN A 44 8.81 8.30 12.11
N SER A 45 8.67 9.62 12.33
CA SER A 45 9.75 10.53 12.75
C SER A 45 10.90 10.71 11.74
N VAL A 46 10.76 10.25 10.50
CA VAL A 46 11.74 10.45 9.41
C VAL A 46 11.17 11.42 8.38
N ALA A 47 11.84 12.55 8.15
CA ALA A 47 11.48 13.49 7.09
C ALA A 47 11.67 12.87 5.71
N ARG A 48 10.69 13.05 4.83
CA ARG A 48 10.61 12.52 3.46
C ARG A 48 10.08 13.60 2.54
N THR A 49 10.79 13.85 1.45
CA THR A 49 10.25 14.58 0.30
C THR A 49 9.57 13.58 -0.63
N VAL A 50 8.34 13.91 -1.04
CA VAL A 50 7.51 13.08 -1.91
C VAL A 50 7.21 13.85 -3.18
N GLN A 51 7.51 13.25 -4.33
CA GLN A 51 7.09 13.75 -5.64
C GLN A 51 5.91 12.92 -6.12
N SER A 52 4.72 13.47 -5.96
CA SER A 52 3.48 12.82 -6.34
C SER A 52 2.49 13.86 -6.85
N PRO A 53 1.47 13.45 -7.61
CA PRO A 53 0.31 14.29 -7.78
C PRO A 53 -0.31 14.77 -6.46
N PRO A 54 -0.70 16.06 -6.36
CA PRO A 54 -1.30 16.61 -5.14
C PRO A 54 -2.53 15.83 -4.62
N LEU A 55 -3.34 15.31 -5.56
CA LEU A 55 -4.57 14.57 -5.25
C LEU A 55 -4.37 13.06 -5.13
N SER A 56 -3.13 12.57 -5.23
CA SER A 56 -2.81 11.18 -4.90
C SER A 56 -3.25 10.88 -3.47
N SER A 57 -3.79 9.67 -3.26
CA SER A 57 -4.12 9.26 -1.91
C SER A 57 -2.84 9.07 -1.10
N LEU A 58 -2.88 9.41 0.18
CA LEU A 58 -1.79 9.15 1.12
C LEU A 58 -1.46 7.64 1.18
N LEU A 59 -2.46 6.78 0.98
CA LEU A 59 -2.24 5.33 0.89
C LEU A 59 -1.32 4.96 -0.29
N THR A 60 -1.58 5.54 -1.46
CA THR A 60 -0.78 5.29 -2.67
C THR A 60 0.64 5.78 -2.46
N VAL A 61 0.81 7.00 -1.95
CA VAL A 61 2.14 7.58 -1.66
C VAL A 61 2.92 6.70 -0.68
N LEU A 62 2.31 6.33 0.45
CA LEU A 62 2.98 5.52 1.47
C LEU A 62 3.43 4.17 0.91
N ARG A 63 2.59 3.51 0.10
CA ARG A 63 2.86 2.15 -0.37
C ARG A 63 3.75 2.09 -1.60
N GLU A 64 3.46 2.90 -2.60
CA GLU A 64 4.06 2.77 -3.93
C GLU A 64 5.29 3.66 -4.09
N GLU A 65 5.36 4.79 -3.37
CA GLU A 65 6.50 5.72 -3.45
C GLU A 65 7.46 5.56 -2.27
N LEU A 66 6.94 5.33 -1.06
CA LEU A 66 7.75 5.21 0.17
C LEU A 66 7.99 3.75 0.62
N ASP A 67 7.39 2.77 -0.05
CA ASP A 67 7.46 1.33 0.26
C ASP A 67 7.01 0.96 1.70
N ILE A 68 6.19 1.81 2.31
CA ILE A 68 5.58 1.59 3.63
C ILE A 68 4.27 0.85 3.44
N THR A 69 4.34 -0.48 3.54
CA THR A 69 3.23 -1.36 3.18
C THR A 69 2.29 -1.71 4.33
N SER A 70 2.51 -1.20 5.54
CA SER A 70 1.61 -1.50 6.67
C SER A 70 0.18 -1.00 6.50
N PRO A 71 -0.11 0.21 5.98
CA PRO A 71 -1.48 0.59 5.69
C PRO A 71 -1.96 -0.27 4.52
N LYS A 72 -3.07 -0.98 4.71
CA LYS A 72 -3.54 -1.97 3.75
C LYS A 72 -4.57 -1.36 2.80
N ALA A 73 -4.38 -1.60 1.50
CA ALA A 73 -5.40 -1.37 0.48
C ALA A 73 -6.50 -2.42 0.62
N GLY A 74 -7.59 -2.04 1.30
CA GLY A 74 -8.75 -2.88 1.52
C GLY A 74 -9.90 -2.51 0.58
N CYS A 75 -10.77 -1.61 1.03
CA CYS A 75 -11.96 -1.18 0.27
C CYS A 75 -11.78 0.13 -0.53
N GLU A 76 -10.73 0.90 -0.25
CA GLU A 76 -10.41 2.20 -0.88
C GLU A 76 -11.55 3.23 -0.91
N SER A 77 -12.56 3.04 -0.06
CA SER A 77 -13.77 3.86 0.05
C SER A 77 -14.04 4.33 1.49
N GLY A 78 -13.06 4.15 2.39
CA GLY A 78 -13.12 4.56 3.80
C GLY A 78 -13.90 3.64 4.75
N GLY A 79 -14.63 2.63 4.22
CA GLY A 79 -15.51 1.76 5.00
C GLY A 79 -14.79 0.77 5.93
N CYS A 80 -13.73 0.11 5.47
CA CYS A 80 -13.10 -0.99 6.22
C CYS A 80 -12.07 -0.55 7.27
N GLY A 81 -11.46 0.62 7.11
CA GLY A 81 -10.42 1.12 8.02
C GLY A 81 -9.05 0.41 7.99
N ALA A 82 -8.82 -0.53 7.09
CA ALA A 82 -7.53 -1.23 6.98
C ALA A 82 -6.33 -0.33 6.61
N CYS A 83 -6.62 0.87 6.07
CA CYS A 83 -5.64 1.88 5.67
C CYS A 83 -5.42 2.97 6.75
N THR A 84 -5.87 2.75 7.99
CA THR A 84 -5.80 3.79 9.02
C THR A 84 -4.36 4.09 9.40
N VAL A 85 -4.03 5.38 9.39
CA VAL A 85 -2.77 5.94 9.90
C VAL A 85 -3.08 7.09 10.85
N LEU A 86 -2.11 7.52 11.64
CA LEU A 86 -2.22 8.77 12.40
C LEU A 86 -1.62 9.90 11.57
N VAL A 87 -2.33 11.01 11.44
CA VAL A 87 -1.82 12.26 10.89
C VAL A 87 -1.91 13.29 12.01
N ASP A 88 -0.78 13.83 12.45
CA ASP A 88 -0.64 14.70 13.62
C ASP A 88 -1.34 14.11 14.86
N GLY A 89 -1.15 12.80 15.07
CA GLY A 89 -1.75 12.03 16.16
C GLY A 89 -3.24 11.70 16.00
N GLN A 90 -3.91 12.15 14.93
CA GLN A 90 -5.34 11.88 14.69
C GLN A 90 -5.54 10.75 13.66
N PRO A 91 -6.43 9.77 13.93
CA PRO A 91 -6.67 8.69 12.98
C PRO A 91 -7.35 9.21 11.71
N ARG A 92 -6.75 8.91 10.55
CA ARG A 92 -7.30 9.23 9.23
C ARG A 92 -7.31 8.01 8.32
N ARG A 93 -8.27 7.99 7.38
CA ARG A 93 -8.31 7.01 6.29
C ARG A 93 -7.35 7.48 5.20
N SER A 94 -6.16 6.89 5.11
CA SER A 94 -5.15 7.31 4.13
C SER A 94 -5.63 7.15 2.68
N CYS A 95 -6.52 6.20 2.38
CA CYS A 95 -7.08 6.04 1.04
C CYS A 95 -7.99 7.18 0.57
N LEU A 96 -8.54 7.98 1.50
CA LEU A 96 -9.39 9.14 1.18
C LEU A 96 -8.72 10.48 1.52
N THR A 97 -7.47 10.43 1.98
CA THR A 97 -6.70 11.62 2.34
C THR A 97 -5.80 11.97 1.17
N ALA A 98 -5.99 13.13 0.55
CA ALA A 98 -5.08 13.63 -0.47
C ALA A 98 -3.73 14.00 0.18
N VAL A 99 -2.62 13.67 -0.48
CA VAL A 99 -1.28 13.96 0.03
C VAL A 99 -1.03 15.46 0.21
N CYS A 100 -1.55 16.31 -0.68
CA CYS A 100 -1.40 17.77 -0.54
C CYS A 100 -2.12 18.35 0.68
N ALA A 101 -3.13 17.65 1.20
CA ALA A 101 -3.86 18.10 2.40
C ALA A 101 -3.09 17.81 3.69
N VAL A 102 -2.01 17.04 3.61
CA VAL A 102 -1.15 16.65 4.74
C VAL A 102 0.30 17.04 4.51
N ASP A 103 0.55 17.96 3.57
CA ASP A 103 1.88 18.53 3.37
C ASP A 103 2.37 19.21 4.66
N GLY A 104 3.59 18.87 5.07
CA GLY A 104 4.22 19.26 6.33
C GLY A 104 3.77 18.47 7.57
N ALA A 105 2.84 17.51 7.45
CA ALA A 105 2.29 16.79 8.60
C ALA A 105 3.19 15.63 9.07
N GLU A 106 2.95 15.20 10.31
CA GLU A 106 3.53 13.97 10.86
C GLU A 106 2.58 12.78 10.63
N VAL A 107 3.07 11.76 9.93
CA VAL A 107 2.35 10.51 9.66
C VAL A 107 2.96 9.38 10.47
N THR A 108 2.17 8.75 11.33
CA THR A 108 2.57 7.55 12.08
C THR A 108 1.83 6.33 11.52
N THR A 109 2.59 5.33 11.07
CA THR A 109 2.08 4.02 10.64
C THR A 109 2.31 2.98 11.74
N VAL A 110 1.96 1.70 11.50
CA VAL A 110 2.11 0.67 12.55
C VAL A 110 3.57 0.48 12.97
N GLU A 111 4.52 0.66 12.04
CA GLU A 111 5.95 0.56 12.29
C GLU A 111 6.43 1.66 13.24
N GLY A 112 5.76 2.82 13.26
CA GLY A 112 6.03 3.90 14.20
C GLY A 112 5.52 3.64 15.62
N LEU A 113 4.68 2.61 15.83
CA LEU A 113 4.20 2.24 17.17
C LEU A 113 5.20 1.33 17.89
N GLY A 114 5.83 0.41 17.17
CA GLY A 114 6.78 -0.56 17.71
C GLY A 114 7.26 -1.55 16.64
N THR A 115 8.37 -2.21 16.92
CA THR A 115 9.00 -3.20 16.02
C THR A 115 8.78 -4.62 16.55
N PRO A 116 9.06 -5.67 15.76
CA PRO A 116 9.00 -7.05 16.26
C PRO A 116 9.85 -7.31 17.51
N GLU A 117 10.94 -6.57 17.68
CA GLU A 117 11.86 -6.67 18.82
C GLU A 117 11.43 -5.80 20.01
N ASP A 118 10.73 -4.69 19.76
CA ASP A 118 10.23 -3.77 20.78
C ASP A 118 8.78 -3.36 20.49
N LEU A 119 7.86 -4.24 20.91
CA LEU A 119 6.44 -4.08 20.66
C LEU A 119 5.85 -3.00 21.57
N SER A 120 4.98 -2.16 21.00
CA SER A 120 4.12 -1.27 21.80
C SER A 120 3.18 -2.06 22.71
N ARG A 121 2.68 -1.37 23.75
CA ARG A 121 1.66 -1.93 24.65
C ARG A 121 0.42 -2.47 23.92
N VAL A 122 -0.02 -1.81 22.86
CA VAL A 122 -1.20 -2.25 22.10
C VAL A 122 -0.89 -3.50 21.25
N GLN A 123 0.29 -3.56 20.62
CA GLN A 123 0.71 -4.75 19.85
C GLN A 123 0.87 -5.97 20.76
N GLN A 124 1.47 -5.81 21.95
CA GLN A 124 1.57 -6.87 22.96
C GLN A 124 0.19 -7.36 23.41
N ALA A 125 -0.76 -6.45 23.63
CA ALA A 125 -2.11 -6.81 24.02
C ALA A 125 -2.82 -7.64 22.93
N PHE A 126 -2.66 -7.27 21.64
CA PHE A 126 -3.22 -8.05 20.52
C PHE A 126 -2.70 -9.49 20.51
N ILE A 127 -1.39 -9.69 20.72
CA ILE A 127 -0.78 -11.03 20.82
C ILE A 127 -1.36 -11.80 22.01
N HIS A 128 -1.41 -11.18 23.19
CA HIS A 128 -1.92 -11.81 24.41
C HIS A 128 -3.39 -12.24 24.30
N HIS A 129 -4.19 -11.51 23.53
CA HIS A 129 -5.63 -11.72 23.40
C HIS A 129 -6.05 -12.42 22.10
N TYR A 130 -5.12 -12.81 21.23
CA TYR A 130 -5.41 -13.41 19.91
C TYR A 130 -6.36 -12.55 19.05
N ALA A 131 -6.14 -11.25 19.06
CA ALA A 131 -6.93 -10.26 18.33
C ALA A 131 -6.37 -9.94 16.94
#